data_AF-A0A286HHT5-F1
#
_entry.id   AF-A0A286HHT5-F1
#
_cell.length_a   1.000
_cell.length_b   1.000
_cell.length_c   1.000
_cell.angle_alpha   90.00
_cell.angle_beta   90.00
_cell.angle_gamma   90.00
#
_symmetry.space_group_name_H-M   'P 1'
#
loop_
_entity.id
_entity.type
_entity.pdbx_description
1 polymer ?
#
loop_
_entity_poly.entity_id
_entity_poly.type
_entity_poly.pdbx_seq_one_letter_code
_entity_poly.pdbx_strand_id
1 'polypeptide(L)'
;MGALTGPHGAIAPSSRHLAEAVCASVPERSEPVAVELGAGTGPFTAEIQCRLGGRGRHLAVEIDPLLAQRLRHRHPRAEVIQHEAVDLRHLLEERGSESTDVVVSGLP
;
A
#
# COMPACT_ATOMS: atom_id res chain seq x y z
N MET A 1 15.31 29.91 12.17
CA MET A 1 15.20 28.77 13.12
C MET A 1 15.10 27.53 12.26
N GLY A 2 16.15 26.70 12.28
CA GLY A 2 16.49 25.76 11.22
C GLY A 2 15.57 24.55 11.10
N ALA A 3 15.38 24.11 9.86
CA ALA A 3 14.78 22.85 9.49
C ALA A 3 15.58 21.67 10.06
N LEU A 4 14.87 20.66 10.56
CA LEU A 4 15.36 19.30 10.71
C LEU A 4 14.28 18.34 10.21
N THR A 5 14.15 18.28 8.88
CA THR A 5 13.39 17.22 8.19
C THR A 5 14.32 16.00 8.09
N GLY A 6 14.21 15.09 9.05
CA GLY A 6 14.83 13.77 8.94
C GLY A 6 14.12 12.93 7.87
N PRO A 7 14.77 11.91 7.28
CA PRO A 7 14.11 11.02 6.34
C PRO A 7 13.04 10.19 7.08
N HIS A 8 11.78 10.57 6.96
CA HIS A 8 10.64 9.74 7.37
C HIS A 8 10.46 8.64 6.32
N GLY A 9 11.22 7.57 6.45
CA GLY A 9 11.13 6.40 5.59
C GLY A 9 11.85 5.24 6.26
N ALA A 10 11.17 4.11 6.41
CA ALA A 10 11.66 2.91 7.08
C ALA A 10 13.13 2.62 6.72
N ILE A 11 13.99 2.49 7.74
CA ILE A 11 15.45 2.34 7.59
C ILE A 11 15.81 0.97 6.97
N ALA A 12 14.87 0.03 6.87
CA ALA A 12 15.03 -1.23 6.16
C ALA A 12 13.68 -1.72 5.59
N PRO A 13 13.68 -2.43 4.44
CA PRO A 13 12.47 -3.07 3.93
C PRO A 13 11.94 -4.09 4.93
N SER A 14 10.62 -4.15 5.10
CA SER A 14 9.96 -5.18 5.89
C SER A 14 10.40 -6.58 5.44
N SER A 15 10.74 -7.44 6.39
CA SER A 15 11.09 -8.84 6.08
C SER A 15 9.87 -9.57 5.50
N ARG A 16 10.12 -10.65 4.74
CA ARG A 16 9.04 -11.52 4.24
C ARG A 16 8.10 -11.99 5.37
N HIS A 17 8.67 -12.42 6.49
CA HIS A 17 7.90 -12.87 7.66
C HIS A 17 7.01 -11.75 8.24
N LEU A 18 7.51 -10.51 8.27
CA LEU A 18 6.71 -9.37 8.72
C LEU A 18 5.56 -9.09 7.74
N ALA A 19 5.83 -9.16 6.42
CA ALA A 19 4.80 -8.99 5.40
C ALA A 19 3.69 -10.03 5.52
N GLU A 20 4.05 -11.30 5.63
CA GLU A 20 3.09 -12.41 5.80
C GLU A 20 2.22 -12.22 7.05
N ALA A 21 2.81 -11.80 8.18
CA ALA A 21 2.09 -11.57 9.42
C ALA A 21 1.14 -10.36 9.34
N VAL A 22 1.60 -9.23 8.80
CA VAL A 22 0.81 -8.00 8.69
C VAL A 22 -0.35 -8.18 7.71
N CYS A 23 -0.13 -8.87 6.60
CA CYS A 23 -1.13 -9.07 5.57
C CYS A 23 -2.06 -10.27 5.84
N ALA A 24 -1.93 -10.94 6.99
CA ALA A 24 -2.74 -12.12 7.34
C ALA A 24 -4.26 -11.85 7.33
N SER A 25 -4.67 -10.61 7.58
CA SER A 25 -6.08 -10.19 7.60
C SER A 25 -6.67 -9.92 6.21
N VAL A 26 -5.89 -9.98 5.13
CA VAL A 26 -6.41 -9.79 3.76
C VAL A 26 -7.33 -10.97 3.41
N PRO A 27 -8.62 -10.73 3.06
CA PRO A 27 -9.56 -11.82 2.81
C PRO A 27 -9.16 -12.76 1.65
N GLU A 28 -9.10 -14.06 1.95
CA GLU A 28 -8.78 -15.12 0.97
C GLU A 28 -9.98 -15.58 0.13
N ARG A 29 -11.19 -15.07 0.43
CA ARG A 29 -12.43 -15.29 -0.32
C ARG A 29 -13.04 -13.93 -0.68
N SER A 30 -14.04 -13.89 -1.57
CA SER A 30 -14.68 -12.68 -2.14
C SER A 30 -13.80 -11.81 -3.08
N GLU A 31 -14.24 -10.57 -3.36
CA GLU A 31 -13.54 -9.56 -4.15
C GLU A 31 -13.21 -8.34 -3.26
N PRO A 32 -12.25 -8.46 -2.32
CA PRO A 32 -12.02 -7.42 -1.32
C PRO A 32 -11.31 -6.19 -1.89
N VAL A 33 -11.50 -5.04 -1.26
CA VAL A 33 -10.73 -3.82 -1.50
C VAL A 33 -9.67 -3.69 -0.42
N ALA A 34 -8.40 -3.91 -0.80
CA ALA A 34 -7.24 -3.74 0.06
C ALA A 34 -6.56 -2.39 -0.22
N VAL A 35 -6.24 -1.66 0.84
CA VAL A 35 -5.51 -0.39 0.77
C VAL A 35 -4.17 -0.53 1.48
N GLU A 36 -3.09 -0.17 0.80
CA GLU A 36 -1.72 -0.12 1.34
C GLU A 36 -1.26 1.34 1.42
N LEU A 37 -0.85 1.79 2.61
CA LEU A 37 -0.31 3.14 2.85
C LEU A 37 1.20 3.08 3.01
N GLY A 38 1.92 3.87 2.22
CA GLY A 38 3.39 3.87 2.24
C GLY A 38 3.96 2.58 1.69
N ALA A 39 3.58 2.23 0.46
CA ALA A 39 3.97 0.96 -0.16
C ALA A 39 5.50 0.79 -0.31
N GLY A 40 6.24 1.90 -0.37
CA GLY A 40 7.69 1.93 -0.35
C GLY A 40 8.29 1.07 -1.45
N THR A 41 9.07 0.05 -1.06
CA THR A 41 9.72 -0.88 -2.01
C THR A 41 8.86 -2.10 -2.39
N GLY A 42 7.65 -2.21 -1.83
CA GLY A 42 6.64 -3.22 -2.17
C GLY A 42 6.67 -4.58 -1.46
N PRO A 43 7.26 -4.77 -0.25
CA PRO A 43 7.17 -6.07 0.42
C PRO A 43 5.72 -6.44 0.77
N PHE A 44 4.92 -5.48 1.26
CA PHE A 44 3.50 -5.70 1.55
C PHE A 44 2.67 -5.75 0.27
N THR A 45 2.97 -4.89 -0.73
CA THR A 45 2.37 -4.99 -2.07
C THR A 45 2.45 -6.40 -2.64
N ALA A 46 3.61 -7.06 -2.57
CA ALA A 46 3.81 -8.40 -3.08
C ALA A 46 2.95 -9.44 -2.34
N GLU A 47 2.88 -9.34 -1.02
CA GLU A 47 2.12 -10.26 -0.18
C GLU A 47 0.60 -10.09 -0.36
N ILE A 48 0.11 -8.84 -0.40
CA ILE A 48 -1.30 -8.54 -0.67
C ILE A 48 -1.70 -9.11 -2.04
N GLN A 49 -0.89 -8.87 -3.08
CA GLN A 49 -1.15 -9.41 -4.42
C GLN A 49 -1.18 -10.94 -4.45
N CYS A 50 -0.30 -11.60 -3.68
CA CYS A 50 -0.30 -13.04 -3.52
C CYS A 50 -1.62 -13.55 -2.92
N ARG A 51 -2.08 -12.94 -1.82
CA ARG A 51 -3.32 -13.32 -1.12
C ARG A 51 -4.59 -13.04 -1.91
N LEU A 52 -4.61 -11.92 -2.62
CA LEU A 52 -5.72 -11.59 -3.52
C LEU A 52 -5.83 -12.62 -4.66
N GLY A 53 -4.70 -13.13 -5.16
CA GLY A 53 -4.72 -14.13 -6.24
C GLY A 53 -5.40 -13.62 -7.52
N GLY A 54 -5.43 -12.30 -7.72
CA GLY A 54 -6.13 -11.64 -8.83
C GLY A 54 -7.61 -11.29 -8.57
N ARG A 55 -8.13 -11.51 -7.35
CA ARG A 55 -9.47 -11.09 -6.93
C ARG A 55 -9.45 -9.66 -6.37
N GLY A 56 -10.60 -9.01 -6.40
CA GLY A 56 -10.78 -7.71 -5.74
C GLY A 56 -9.90 -6.60 -6.30
N ARG A 57 -9.64 -5.59 -5.47
CA ARG A 57 -8.82 -4.41 -5.82
C ARG A 57 -7.73 -4.20 -4.79
N HIS A 58 -6.60 -3.70 -5.25
CA HIS A 58 -5.49 -3.31 -4.40
C HIS A 58 -5.07 -1.87 -4.71
N LEU A 59 -5.25 -0.95 -3.77
CA LEU A 59 -4.85 0.44 -3.88
C LEU A 59 -3.57 0.65 -3.07
N ALA A 60 -2.45 0.93 -3.75
CA ALA A 60 -1.16 1.14 -3.09
C ALA A 60 -0.76 2.62 -3.19
N VAL A 61 -0.68 3.29 -2.04
CA VAL A 61 -0.35 4.72 -1.94
C VAL A 61 1.14 4.87 -1.64
N GLU A 62 1.83 5.67 -2.44
CA GLU A 62 3.26 5.99 -2.26
C GLU A 62 3.53 7.44 -2.68
N ILE A 63 4.25 8.20 -1.86
CA ILE A 63 4.52 9.62 -2.14
C ILE A 63 5.71 9.79 -3.10
N ASP A 64 6.70 8.90 -3.04
CA ASP A 64 7.88 8.96 -3.88
C ASP A 64 7.56 8.51 -5.33
N PRO A 65 7.74 9.38 -6.34
CA PRO A 65 7.39 9.08 -7.72
C PRO A 65 8.20 7.92 -8.32
N LEU A 66 9.46 7.75 -7.92
CA LEU A 66 10.34 6.70 -8.42
C LEU A 66 9.92 5.33 -7.88
N LEU A 67 9.58 5.25 -6.59
CA LEU A 67 9.03 4.05 -5.97
C LEU A 67 7.66 3.72 -6.57
N ALA A 68 6.77 4.71 -6.71
CA ALA A 68 5.47 4.51 -7.37
C ALA A 68 5.61 3.97 -8.79
N GLN A 69 6.53 4.51 -9.60
CA GLN A 69 6.79 3.99 -10.95
C GLN A 69 7.30 2.55 -10.93
N ARG A 70 8.22 2.21 -10.02
CA ARG A 70 8.74 0.84 -9.86
C ARG A 70 7.64 -0.13 -9.43
N LEU A 71 6.77 0.29 -8.51
CA LEU A 71 5.62 -0.50 -8.07
C LEU A 71 4.67 -0.80 -9.25
N ARG A 72 4.34 0.21 -10.08
CA ARG A 72 3.50 0.01 -11.27
C ARG A 72 4.09 -1.03 -12.23
N HIS A 73 5.40 -0.98 -12.44
CA HIS A 73 6.09 -1.93 -13.32
C HIS A 73 6.11 -3.35 -12.73
N ARG A 74 6.37 -3.49 -11.42
CA ARG A 74 6.52 -4.81 -10.75
C ARG A 74 5.19 -5.47 -10.41
N HIS A 75 4.16 -4.66 -10.14
CA HIS A 75 2.85 -5.10 -9.68
C HIS A 75 1.75 -4.46 -10.53
N PRO A 76 1.63 -4.82 -11.83
CA PRO A 76 0.69 -4.17 -12.76
C PRO A 76 -0.79 -4.37 -12.42
N ARG A 77 -1.11 -5.27 -11.49
CA ARG A 77 -2.46 -5.50 -10.96
C ARG A 77 -2.78 -4.64 -9.72
N ALA A 78 -1.79 -3.95 -9.16
CA ALA A 78 -2.01 -2.98 -8.10
C ALA A 78 -2.31 -1.61 -8.71
N GLU A 79 -3.32 -0.93 -8.18
CA GLU A 79 -3.67 0.44 -8.53
C GLU A 79 -2.75 1.38 -7.72
N VAL A 80 -1.61 1.77 -8.32
CA VAL A 80 -0.61 2.59 -7.62
C VAL A 80 -0.91 4.08 -7.71
N ILE A 81 -1.05 4.70 -6.55
CA ILE A 81 -1.49 6.07 -6.35
C ILE A 81 -0.30 6.86 -5.84
N GLN A 82 0.18 7.81 -6.65
CA GLN A 82 1.23 8.71 -6.20
C GLN A 82 0.59 9.87 -5.44
N HIS A 83 0.54 9.78 -4.11
CA HIS A 83 -0.08 10.80 -3.26
C HIS A 83 0.47 10.76 -1.84
N GLU A 84 0.28 11.85 -1.10
CA GLU A 84 0.50 11.88 0.34
C GLU A 84 -0.62 11.13 1.07
N ALA A 85 -0.27 10.28 2.04
CA ALA A 85 -1.20 9.38 2.71
C ALA A 85 -2.19 10.08 3.68
N VAL A 86 -1.92 11.33 4.09
CA VAL A 86 -2.77 12.08 5.03
C VAL A 86 -4.19 12.33 4.52
N ASP A 87 -4.42 12.20 3.21
CA ASP A 87 -5.73 12.47 2.61
C ASP A 87 -6.48 11.20 2.15
N LEU A 88 -6.20 10.07 2.81
CA LEU A 88 -6.77 8.77 2.44
C LEU A 88 -8.30 8.79 2.37
N ARG A 89 -8.96 9.51 3.27
CA ARG A 89 -10.42 9.59 3.30
C ARG A 89 -10.98 10.24 2.04
N HIS A 90 -10.41 11.38 1.64
CA HIS A 90 -10.79 12.05 0.40
C HIS A 90 -10.48 11.17 -0.81
N LEU A 91 -9.35 10.46 -0.80
CA LEU A 91 -8.93 9.59 -1.88
C LEU A 91 -9.85 8.35 -2.05
N LEU A 92 -10.39 7.82 -0.95
CA LEU A 92 -11.38 6.74 -0.96
C LEU A 92 -12.77 7.24 -1.40
N GLU A 93 -13.18 8.42 -0.94
CA GLU A 93 -14.43 9.08 -1.31
C GLU A 93 -14.46 9.45 -2.81
N GLU A 94 -13.39 10.02 -3.37
CA GLU A 94 -13.26 10.35 -4.80
C GLU A 94 -13.33 9.11 -5.72
N ARG A 95 -12.92 7.93 -5.22
CA ARG A 95 -12.89 6.69 -6.00
C ARG A 95 -14.14 5.82 -5.81
N GLY A 96 -15.20 6.37 -5.20
CA GLY A 96 -16.49 5.70 -5.02
C GLY A 96 -16.40 4.41 -4.20
N SER A 97 -15.36 4.27 -3.36
CA SER A 97 -15.18 3.08 -2.52
C SER A 97 -15.75 3.38 -1.14
N GLU A 98 -17.05 3.14 -0.96
CA GLU A 98 -17.74 3.37 0.33
C GLU A 98 -17.30 2.41 1.44
N SER A 99 -16.61 1.31 1.10
CA SER A 99 -16.05 0.37 2.07
C SER A 99 -14.67 -0.14 1.62
N THR A 100 -13.68 0.00 2.50
CA THR A 100 -12.40 -0.71 2.41
C THR A 100 -12.46 -1.92 3.35
N ASP A 101 -12.11 -3.11 2.87
CA ASP A 101 -12.15 -4.33 3.69
C ASP A 101 -10.93 -4.45 4.59
N VAL A 102 -9.77 -3.94 4.14
CA VAL A 102 -8.52 -3.99 4.90
C VAL A 102 -7.60 -2.82 4.54
N VAL A 103 -7.02 -2.20 5.58
CA VAL A 103 -5.95 -1.21 5.44
C VAL A 103 -4.67 -1.78 6.03
N VAL A 104 -3.59 -1.73 5.26
CA VAL A 104 -2.23 -2.11 5.66
C VAL A 104 -1.36 -0.86 5.60
N SER A 105 -0.60 -0.57 6.66
CA SER A 105 0.32 0.58 6.70
C SER A 105 1.76 0.11 6.88
N GLY A 106 2.63 0.54 5.98
CA GLY A 106 4.09 0.44 6.10
C GLY A 106 4.75 1.70 6.63
N LEU A 107 3.96 2.72 6.99
CA LEU A 107 4.43 3.96 7.58
C LEU A 107 4.91 3.71 9.03
N PRO A 108 6.00 4.36 9.48
CA PRO A 108 6.37 4.40 10.90
C PRO A 108 5.34 5.13 11.75
#